data_AF-A0A846STK2-F1
#
_entry.id   AF-A0A846STK2-F1
#
_cell.length_a   1.000
_cell.length_b   1.000
_cell.length_c   1.000
_cell.angle_alpha   90.00
_cell.angle_beta   90.00
_cell.angle_gamma   90.00
#
_symmetry.space_group_name_H-M   'P 1'
#
loop_
_entity.id
_entity.type
_entity.pdbx_description
1 polymer ?
#
loop_
_entity_poly.entity_id
_entity_poly.type
_entity_poly.pdbx_seq_one_letter_code
_entity_poly.pdbx_strand_id
1 'polypeptide(L)'
;MVIDLAEVIEMDINPIWVYSTGLLALDANIVIEPTTAPATERLAISPYPKQFERRYEMPDGRAFLMRPILPEDEPQLQDLVRRIPPEDVRMRFFQPMRELPHEMAARLTQLDYEREMAFIVTTPDSLPGKGTIGAWCVAMPTLTWKRPNMRFWWIAP
;
A
#
# COMPACT_ATOMS: atom_id res chain seq x y z
N MET A 1 -14.68 -0.65 -6.41
CA MET A 1 -15.95 -0.51 -7.14
C MET A 1 -15.98 0.80 -7.94
N VAL A 2 -15.98 1.98 -7.30
CA VAL A 2 -15.92 3.27 -8.03
C VAL A 2 -14.57 3.51 -8.71
N ILE A 3 -13.48 2.99 -8.16
CA ILE A 3 -12.13 3.06 -8.79
C ILE A 3 -11.94 2.03 -9.91
N ASP A 4 -12.84 1.04 -10.01
CA ASP A 4 -12.71 -0.10 -10.93
C ASP A 4 -13.71 -0.01 -12.11
N LEU A 5 -14.75 0.81 -11.97
CA LEU A 5 -15.85 0.97 -12.94
C LEU A 5 -15.91 2.44 -13.37
N ALA A 6 -15.53 2.69 -14.62
CA ALA A 6 -15.47 4.04 -15.17
C ALA A 6 -16.86 4.58 -15.51
N GLU A 7 -17.78 3.65 -15.79
CA GLU A 7 -19.15 3.91 -16.22
C GLU A 7 -20.03 4.37 -15.07
N VAL A 8 -19.66 4.10 -13.81
CA VAL A 8 -20.40 4.57 -12.64
C VAL A 8 -20.05 6.02 -12.35
N ILE A 9 -20.99 6.93 -12.59
CA ILE A 9 -20.80 8.38 -12.39
C ILE A 9 -21.36 8.86 -11.05
N GLU A 10 -22.40 8.20 -10.54
CA GLU A 10 -23.03 8.55 -9.26
C GLU A 10 -23.52 7.27 -8.57
N MET A 11 -23.39 7.25 -7.24
CA MET A 11 -23.97 6.22 -6.39
C MET A 11 -24.46 6.86 -5.10
N ASP A 12 -25.76 6.78 -4.86
CA ASP A 12 -26.40 7.17 -3.61
C ASP A 12 -26.93 5.91 -2.92
N ILE A 13 -26.66 5.77 -1.62
CA ILE A 13 -27.19 4.67 -0.82
C ILE A 13 -27.83 5.29 0.42
N ASN A 14 -29.16 5.28 0.47
CA ASN A 14 -29.88 6.01 1.49
C ASN A 14 -31.29 5.45 1.70
N PRO A 15 -31.71 5.09 2.92
CA PRO A 15 -30.92 4.97 4.15
C PRO A 15 -30.12 3.67 4.26
N ILE A 16 -28.99 3.73 4.98
CA ILE A 16 -28.29 2.55 5.49
C ILE A 16 -28.60 2.39 6.99
N TRP A 17 -29.11 1.23 7.37
CA TRP A 17 -29.31 0.83 8.76
C TRP A 17 -28.26 -0.19 9.18
N VAL A 18 -27.62 0.08 10.31
CA VAL A 18 -26.61 -0.80 10.90
C VAL A 18 -27.19 -1.44 12.16
N TYR A 19 -27.11 -2.76 12.23
CA TYR A 19 -27.53 -3.57 13.37
C TYR A 19 -26.35 -4.39 13.90
N SER A 20 -26.52 -5.03 15.06
CA SER A 20 -25.48 -5.86 15.67
C SER A 20 -25.04 -7.06 14.83
N THR A 21 -25.87 -7.49 13.86
CA THR A 21 -25.64 -8.69 13.04
C THR A 21 -25.43 -8.37 11.56
N GLY A 22 -25.50 -7.11 11.14
CA GLY A 22 -25.38 -6.77 9.73
C GLY A 22 -25.83 -5.37 9.38
N LEU A 23 -26.00 -5.15 8.08
CA LEU A 23 -26.29 -3.85 7.48
C LEU A 23 -27.39 -4.02 6.44
N LEU A 24 -28.37 -3.11 6.43
CA LEU A 24 -29.47 -3.06 5.47
C LEU A 24 -29.43 -1.72 4.74
N ALA A 25 -29.33 -1.74 3.42
CA ALA A 25 -29.61 -0.58 2.58
C ALA A 25 -31.07 -0.66 2.12
N LEU A 26 -31.85 0.39 2.42
CA LEU A 26 -33.28 0.44 2.05
C LEU A 26 -33.49 0.87 0.60
N ASP A 27 -32.67 1.78 0.11
CA ASP A 27 -32.64 2.23 -1.28
C ASP A 27 -31.19 2.49 -1.72
N ALA A 28 -30.94 2.27 -3.00
CA ALA A 28 -29.65 2.51 -3.63
C ALA A 28 -29.85 2.88 -5.10
N ASN A 29 -29.37 4.07 -5.48
CA ASN A 29 -29.43 4.57 -6.84
C ASN A 29 -28.02 4.62 -7.42
N ILE A 30 -27.87 4.11 -8.65
CA ILE A 30 -26.60 4.15 -9.38
C ILE A 30 -26.88 4.75 -10.75
N VAL A 31 -26.14 5.79 -11.11
CA VAL A 31 -26.19 6.38 -12.44
C VAL A 31 -24.99 5.88 -13.24
N ILE A 32 -25.25 5.38 -14.44
CA ILE A 32 -24.28 4.75 -15.32
C ILE A 32 -24.25 5.49 -16.66
N GLU A 33 -23.06 5.87 -17.12
CA GLU A 33 -22.83 6.45 -18.43
C GLU A 33 -21.75 5.67 -19.21
N PRO A 34 -21.95 5.40 -20.52
CA PRO A 34 -20.92 4.76 -21.32
C PRO A 34 -19.67 5.62 -21.41
N THR A 35 -18.51 5.05 -21.13
CA THR A 35 -17.22 5.71 -21.31
C THR A 35 -16.17 4.72 -21.79
N THR A 36 -15.19 5.23 -22.53
CA THR A 36 -14.00 4.48 -22.92
C THR A 36 -12.77 4.91 -22.13
N ALA A 37 -12.89 5.96 -21.31
CA ALA A 37 -11.81 6.45 -20.45
C ALA A 37 -11.64 5.52 -19.24
N PRO A 38 -10.42 5.29 -18.75
CA PRO A 38 -10.18 4.48 -17.56
C PRO A 38 -10.70 5.19 -16.30
N ALA A 39 -11.25 4.41 -15.35
CA ALA A 39 -11.82 4.93 -14.10
C ALA A 39 -10.82 5.76 -13.26
N THR A 40 -9.53 5.51 -13.43
CA THR A 40 -8.44 6.19 -12.72
C THR A 40 -8.24 7.64 -13.18
N GLU A 41 -8.65 8.00 -14.41
CA GLU A 41 -8.37 9.33 -14.99
C GLU A 41 -9.11 10.46 -14.25
N ARG A 42 -10.27 10.18 -13.66
CA ARG A 42 -11.03 11.15 -12.85
C ARG A 42 -10.58 11.23 -11.38
N LEU A 43 -9.61 10.42 -10.96
CA LEU A 43 -9.15 10.40 -9.57
C LEU A 43 -8.01 11.40 -9.39
N ALA A 44 -8.12 12.27 -8.40
CA ALA A 44 -7.04 13.22 -8.05
C ALA A 44 -5.83 12.53 -7.39
N ILE A 45 -5.99 11.28 -6.93
CA ILE A 45 -4.97 10.48 -6.27
C ILE A 45 -5.08 9.05 -6.82
N SER A 46 -3.95 8.42 -7.14
CA SER A 46 -3.93 7.06 -7.61
C SER A 46 -4.43 6.09 -6.53
N PRO A 47 -5.35 5.17 -6.87
CA PRO A 47 -5.86 4.21 -5.92
C PRO A 47 -4.77 3.20 -5.54
N TYR A 48 -4.95 2.57 -4.38
CA TYR A 48 -4.04 1.54 -3.90
C TYR A 48 -3.96 0.35 -4.89
N PRO A 49 -2.75 -0.02 -5.37
CA PRO A 49 -2.59 -0.98 -6.46
C PRO A 49 -2.56 -2.43 -5.95
N LYS A 50 -3.74 -2.97 -5.64
CA LYS A 50 -3.93 -4.33 -5.11
C LYS A 50 -3.30 -5.43 -5.95
N GLN A 51 -3.19 -5.24 -7.26
CA GLN A 51 -2.61 -6.25 -8.17
C GLN A 51 -1.14 -6.58 -7.87
N PHE A 52 -0.46 -5.75 -7.08
CA PHE A 52 0.94 -5.95 -6.69
C PHE A 52 1.11 -6.73 -5.38
N GLU A 53 0.01 -7.07 -4.72
CA GLU A 53 0.05 -7.95 -3.57
C GLU A 53 0.42 -9.38 -3.99
N ARG A 54 1.40 -9.94 -3.28
CA ARG A 54 1.88 -11.30 -3.50
C ARG A 54 2.18 -11.96 -2.16
N ARG A 55 1.55 -13.11 -1.93
CA ARG A 55 1.90 -14.02 -0.84
C ARG A 55 3.03 -14.93 -1.31
N TYR A 56 4.02 -15.10 -0.45
CA TYR A 56 5.14 -15.99 -0.69
C TYR A 56 5.25 -16.97 0.47
N GLU A 57 5.58 -18.21 0.13
CA GLU A 57 5.82 -19.30 1.07
C GLU A 57 7.28 -19.72 0.98
N MET A 58 7.95 -19.80 2.13
CA MET A 58 9.32 -20.26 2.24
C MET A 58 9.37 -21.78 2.40
N PRO A 59 10.48 -22.43 2.03
CA PRO A 59 10.69 -23.87 2.23
C PRO A 59 10.58 -24.32 3.70
N ASP A 60 10.77 -23.41 4.65
CA ASP A 60 10.66 -23.67 6.10
C ASP A 60 9.22 -23.55 6.65
N GLY A 61 8.23 -23.32 5.77
CA GLY A 61 6.82 -23.20 6.14
C GLY A 61 6.39 -21.80 6.60
N ARG A 62 7.31 -20.83 6.69
CA ARG A 62 6.94 -19.43 6.94
C ARG A 62 6.32 -18.81 5.70
N ALA A 63 5.31 -17.98 5.89
CA ALA A 63 4.70 -17.21 4.82
C ALA A 63 4.88 -15.71 5.07
N PHE A 64 4.96 -14.94 3.99
CA PHE A 64 5.01 -13.48 4.04
C PHE A 64 4.15 -12.86 2.94
N LEU A 65 3.65 -11.66 3.21
CA LEU A 65 2.90 -10.85 2.26
C LEU A 65 3.79 -9.69 1.81
N MET A 66 4.06 -9.64 0.51
CA MET A 66 4.62 -8.46 -0.14
C MET A 66 3.48 -7.60 -0.65
N ARG A 67 3.46 -6.32 -0.28
CA ARG A 67 2.45 -5.37 -0.74
C ARG A 67 2.98 -3.94 -0.83
N PRO A 68 2.35 -3.06 -1.62
CA PRO A 68 2.62 -1.63 -1.55
C PRO A 68 2.44 -1.10 -0.13
N ILE A 69 3.29 -0.13 0.26
CA ILE A 69 3.19 0.52 1.58
C ILE A 69 1.94 1.39 1.66
N LEU A 70 1.32 1.42 2.84
CA LEU A 70 0.17 2.26 3.17
C LEU A 70 0.57 3.32 4.21
N PRO A 71 -0.14 4.46 4.29
CA PRO A 71 0.08 5.47 5.34
C PRO A 71 0.05 4.88 6.75
N GLU A 72 -0.84 3.93 7.01
CA GLU A 72 -1.03 3.27 8.31
C GLU A 72 0.20 2.47 8.76
N ASP A 73 1.10 2.12 7.84
CA ASP A 73 2.31 1.34 8.12
C ASP A 73 3.43 2.18 8.77
N GLU A 74 3.24 3.49 8.89
CA GLU A 74 4.24 4.43 9.44
C GLU A 74 4.85 3.98 10.78
N PRO A 75 4.07 3.58 11.81
CA PRO A 75 4.64 3.18 13.10
C PRO A 75 5.54 1.95 12.96
N GLN A 76 5.16 1.03 12.07
CA GLN A 76 5.86 -0.24 11.87
C GLN A 76 7.13 -0.04 11.04
N LEU A 77 7.13 0.95 10.15
CA LEU A 77 8.32 1.38 9.42
C LEU A 77 9.34 2.02 10.38
N GLN A 78 8.88 2.85 11.32
CA GLN A 78 9.76 3.39 12.38
C GLN A 78 10.37 2.26 13.22
N ASP A 79 9.56 1.27 13.60
CA ASP A 79 10.03 0.09 14.35
C ASP A 79 11.02 -0.75 13.56
N LEU A 80 10.85 -0.88 12.24
CA LEU A 80 11.85 -1.51 11.38
C LEU A 80 13.18 -0.76 11.43
N VAL A 81 13.16 0.57 11.24
CA VAL A 81 14.39 1.39 11.26
C VAL A 81 15.13 1.28 12.59
N ARG A 82 14.42 1.21 13.72
CA ARG A 82 15.02 0.99 15.05
C ARG A 82 15.76 -0.35 15.18
N ARG A 83 15.38 -1.37 14.40
CA ARG A 83 16.01 -2.70 14.40
C ARG A 83 17.22 -2.81 13.48
N ILE A 84 17.38 -1.87 12.54
CA ILE A 84 18.46 -1.88 11.56
C ILE A 84 19.74 -1.32 12.19
N PRO A 85 20.93 -1.89 11.90
CA PRO A 85 22.20 -1.34 12.37
C PRO A 85 22.42 0.13 11.94
N PRO A 86 22.98 1.01 12.81
CA PRO A 86 23.15 2.43 12.49
C PRO A 86 23.98 2.71 11.23
N GLU A 87 24.92 1.84 10.89
CA GLU A 87 25.72 1.90 9.67
C GLU A 87 24.87 1.76 8.40
N ASP A 88 23.88 0.86 8.41
CA ASP A 88 22.98 0.62 7.28
C ASP A 88 21.95 1.74 7.16
N VAL A 89 21.45 2.24 8.30
CA VAL A 89 20.60 3.44 8.33
C VAL A 89 21.36 4.64 7.75
N ARG A 90 22.63 4.83 8.14
CA ARG A 90 23.48 5.90 7.61
C ARG A 90 23.69 5.76 6.11
N MET A 91 23.92 4.56 5.58
CA MET A 91 24.06 4.37 4.13
C MET A 91 22.78 4.74 3.37
N ARG A 92 21.61 4.49 3.97
CA ARG A 92 20.31 4.75 3.32
C ARG A 92 19.88 6.21 3.37
N PHE A 93 20.06 6.87 4.51
CA PHE A 93 19.60 8.24 4.73
C PHE A 93 20.73 9.27 4.68
N PHE A 94 21.96 8.83 4.38
CA PHE A 94 23.19 9.64 4.37
C PHE A 94 23.47 10.37 5.70
N GLN A 95 22.79 9.97 6.78
CA GLN A 95 22.91 10.57 8.11
C GLN A 95 22.76 9.47 9.18
N PRO A 96 23.56 9.51 10.26
CA PRO A 96 23.35 8.61 11.39
C PRO A 96 22.05 8.96 12.08
N MET A 97 21.11 8.03 12.09
CA MET A 97 19.77 8.22 12.63
C MET A 97 19.39 6.96 13.40
N ARG A 98 18.92 7.11 14.64
CA ARG A 98 18.43 5.99 15.47
C ARG A 98 16.94 5.75 15.35
N GLU A 99 16.20 6.80 14.98
CA GLU A 99 14.75 6.78 14.86
C GLU A 99 14.34 7.56 13.63
N LEU A 100 13.35 7.05 12.89
CA LEU A 100 12.80 7.72 11.73
C LEU A 100 11.80 8.79 12.21
N PRO A 101 12.07 10.10 12.02
CA PRO A 101 11.14 11.15 12.44
C PRO A 101 9.79 11.01 11.74
N HIS A 102 8.71 11.42 12.42
CA HIS A 102 7.35 11.37 11.88
C HIS A 102 7.25 11.98 10.47
N GLU A 103 7.81 13.18 10.26
CA GLU A 103 7.80 13.85 8.95
C GLU A 103 8.46 13.02 7.84
N MET A 104 9.57 12.34 8.16
CA MET A 104 10.25 11.47 7.20
C MET A 104 9.45 10.20 6.96
N ALA A 105 8.89 9.61 8.02
CA ALA A 105 8.09 8.40 7.91
C ALA A 105 6.83 8.63 7.06
N ALA A 106 6.11 9.74 7.30
CA ALA A 106 4.97 10.16 6.49
C ALA A 106 5.34 10.34 5.01
N ARG A 107 6.49 10.97 4.71
CA ARG A 107 6.99 11.10 3.33
C ARG A 107 7.28 9.76 2.65
N LEU A 108 7.62 8.72 3.42
CA LEU A 108 7.93 7.39 2.88
C LEU A 108 6.71 6.47 2.76
N THR A 109 5.59 6.80 3.43
CA THR A 109 4.36 6.00 3.43
C THR A 109 3.22 6.63 2.62
N GLN A 110 3.16 7.96 2.53
CA GLN A 110 2.14 8.71 1.78
C GLN A 110 2.60 8.97 0.34
N LEU A 111 2.71 7.90 -0.45
CA LEU A 111 3.22 7.95 -1.82
C LEU A 111 2.07 8.12 -2.82
N ASP A 112 2.31 8.91 -3.86
CA ASP A 112 1.51 8.88 -5.09
C ASP A 112 1.96 7.66 -5.90
N TYR A 113 1.14 6.60 -5.93
CA TYR A 113 1.49 5.32 -6.54
C TYR A 113 1.77 5.37 -8.05
N GLU A 114 1.43 6.45 -8.76
CA GLU A 114 1.85 6.66 -10.14
C GLU A 114 3.28 7.22 -10.26
N ARG A 115 3.72 8.00 -9.25
CA ARG A 115 4.99 8.73 -9.25
C ARG A 115 6.06 8.13 -8.37
N GLU A 116 5.65 7.49 -7.28
CA GLU A 116 6.52 6.92 -6.26
C GLU A 116 5.90 5.61 -5.77
N MET A 117 6.72 4.57 -5.69
CA MET A 117 6.25 3.27 -5.25
C MET A 117 7.20 2.73 -4.19
N ALA A 118 6.64 2.11 -3.16
CA ALA A 118 7.44 1.36 -2.23
C ALA A 118 6.71 0.11 -1.75
N PHE A 119 7.47 -0.95 -1.52
CA PHE A 119 6.96 -2.25 -1.12
C PHE A 119 7.45 -2.59 0.27
N ILE A 120 6.58 -3.24 1.05
CA ILE A 120 6.92 -3.84 2.33
C ILE A 120 6.73 -5.35 2.28
N VAL A 121 7.44 -6.03 3.17
CA VAL A 121 7.20 -7.44 3.51
C VAL A 121 6.67 -7.49 4.93
N THR A 122 5.48 -8.06 5.11
CA THR A 122 4.80 -8.19 6.41
C THR A 122 4.28 -9.60 6.65
N THR A 123 3.85 -9.88 7.87
CA THR A 123 3.17 -11.11 8.23
C THR A 123 1.85 -11.25 7.45
N PRO A 124 1.54 -12.42 6.87
CA PRO A 124 0.27 -12.65 6.19
C PRO A 124 -0.91 -12.39 7.12
N ASP A 125 -2.05 -11.99 6.55
CA ASP A 125 -3.35 -11.88 7.22
C ASP A 125 -3.38 -10.82 8.37
N SER A 126 -2.34 -9.99 8.46
CA SER A 126 -2.30 -8.85 9.36
C SER A 126 -3.01 -7.63 8.76
N LEU A 127 -3.69 -6.86 9.60
CA LEU A 127 -4.25 -5.57 9.19
C LEU A 127 -3.10 -4.59 8.86
N PRO A 128 -3.27 -3.71 7.86
CA PRO A 128 -2.36 -2.59 7.63
C PRO A 128 -2.07 -1.81 8.92
N GLY A 129 -0.79 -1.44 9.14
CA GLY A 129 -0.36 -0.80 10.38
C GLY A 129 -0.31 -1.68 11.63
N LYS A 130 -0.66 -2.99 11.54
CA LYS A 130 -0.62 -3.94 12.67
C LYS A 130 0.33 -5.13 12.48
N GLY A 131 0.75 -5.45 11.25
CA GLY A 131 1.71 -6.53 10.96
C GLY A 131 3.17 -6.12 10.98
N THR A 132 4.05 -6.86 11.65
CA THR A 132 5.48 -6.51 11.72
C THR A 132 6.11 -6.43 10.33
N ILE A 133 6.68 -5.28 9.98
CA ILE A 133 7.43 -5.12 8.75
C ILE A 133 8.82 -5.73 8.92
N GLY A 134 9.13 -6.71 8.06
CA GLY A 134 10.42 -7.37 7.99
C GLY A 134 11.36 -6.74 6.96
N ALA A 135 10.83 -6.13 5.90
CA ALA A 135 11.64 -5.44 4.91
C ALA A 135 10.87 -4.33 4.20
N TRP A 136 11.59 -3.33 3.69
CA TRP A 136 11.02 -2.24 2.87
C TRP A 136 11.96 -1.80 1.74
N CYS A 137 11.41 -1.61 0.54
CA CYS A 137 12.13 -1.20 -0.67
C CYS A 137 11.39 -0.06 -1.37
N VAL A 138 12.12 0.98 -1.78
CA VAL A 138 11.60 2.00 -2.72
C VAL A 138 11.83 1.51 -4.15
N ALA A 139 10.83 1.62 -4.99
CA ALA A 139 10.92 1.35 -6.43
C ALA A 139 10.74 2.67 -7.20
N MET A 140 11.67 2.98 -8.11
CA MET A 140 11.54 4.12 -9.02
C MET A 140 10.65 3.73 -10.22
N PRO A 141 9.65 4.54 -10.62
CA PRO A 141 8.69 4.16 -11.66
C PRO A 141 9.21 4.26 -13.10
N THR A 142 10.38 4.85 -13.35
CA THR A 142 10.93 5.01 -14.71
C THR A 142 11.39 3.70 -15.37
N LEU A 143 11.41 2.57 -14.65
CA LEU A 143 11.57 1.26 -15.23
C LEU A 143 10.21 0.57 -15.37
N THR A 144 9.75 0.46 -16.62
CA THR A 144 8.58 -0.33 -17.05
C THR A 144 8.38 -1.60 -16.21
N TRP A 145 7.38 -1.54 -15.32
CA TRP A 145 7.02 -2.53 -14.30
C TRP A 145 6.53 -3.88 -14.86
N LYS A 146 6.51 -4.03 -16.20
CA LYS A 146 6.05 -5.22 -16.95
C LYS A 146 7.09 -6.34 -17.09
N ARG A 147 8.28 -6.23 -16.50
CA ARG A 147 9.32 -7.27 -16.67
C ARG A 147 9.34 -8.26 -15.49
N PRO A 148 9.26 -9.58 -15.74
CA PRO A 148 9.24 -10.61 -14.70
C PRO A 148 10.54 -10.74 -13.89
N ASN A 149 11.62 -10.01 -14.23
CA ASN A 149 12.93 -10.08 -13.58
C ASN A 149 13.32 -8.76 -12.87
N MET A 150 12.38 -8.15 -12.14
CA MET A 150 12.64 -6.90 -11.43
C MET A 150 13.63 -7.12 -10.27
N ARG A 151 14.75 -6.39 -10.27
CA ARG A 151 15.71 -6.36 -9.16
C ARG A 151 15.21 -5.37 -8.10
N PHE A 152 14.63 -5.90 -7.04
CA PHE A 152 14.26 -5.14 -5.85
C PHE A 152 15.48 -4.98 -4.93
N TRP A 153 15.77 -3.76 -4.49
CA TRP A 153 16.76 -3.49 -3.46
C TRP A 153 16.10 -3.61 -2.09
N TRP A 154 15.98 -4.85 -1.61
CA TRP A 154 15.40 -5.16 -0.31
C TRP A 154 16.33 -4.72 0.83
N ILE A 155 15.73 -4.17 1.88
CA ILE A 155 16.41 -3.93 3.16
C ILE A 155 15.68 -4.74 4.21
N ALA A 156 16.36 -5.77 4.73
CA ALA A 156 15.96 -6.59 5.86
C ALA A 156 16.93 -6.34 7.03
N PRO A 157 16.49 -6.47 8.29
CA PRO A 157 17.37 -6.41 9.45
C PRO A 157 18.34 -7.60 9.51
#